data_AF-A0A8G1RRC1-F1
#
_entry.id   AF-A0A8G1RRC1-F1
#
_cell.length_a   1.000
_cell.length_b   1.000
_cell.length_c   1.000
_cell.angle_alpha   90.00
_cell.angle_beta   90.00
_cell.angle_gamma   90.00
#
_symmetry.space_group_name_H-M   'P 1'
#
loop_
_entity.id
_entity.type
_entity.pdbx_description
1 polymer ?
#
loop_
_entity_poly.entity_id
_entity_poly.type
_entity_poly.pdbx_seq_one_letter_code
_entity_poly.pdbx_strand_id
1 'polypeptide(L)'
;MRQAQTKPQPKPFKDWPNDAAFETTAEQREHIKLPVMGSFPPHVAGVLYRTGPASYKVPGSNYQLHHWFDGFTQLHRFQLVPQPSGSCKVVYNSRRQVDALIEEVRKTGTLRGMTFGQKRDPCANFFQKVKAVFETHFETTNPEMVNVGVTVHANNWQA
;
A
#
# COMPACT_ATOMS: atom_id res chain seq x y z
N MET A 1 -19.88 -24.27 -24.69
CA MET A 1 -18.52 -24.36 -24.09
C MET A 1 -17.73 -23.13 -24.52
N ARG A 2 -17.51 -22.15 -23.64
CA ARG A 2 -16.69 -20.96 -23.96
C ARG A 2 -15.22 -21.35 -23.74
N GLN A 3 -14.46 -21.45 -24.83
CA GLN A 3 -13.00 -21.58 -24.75
C GLN A 3 -12.46 -20.34 -24.02
N ALA A 4 -11.74 -20.57 -22.93
CA ALA A 4 -10.99 -19.52 -22.26
C ALA A 4 -9.87 -19.09 -23.20
N GLN A 5 -10.03 -17.93 -23.85
CA GLN A 5 -8.95 -17.29 -24.60
C GLN A 5 -7.85 -16.91 -23.59
N THR A 6 -6.77 -17.69 -23.55
CA THR A 6 -5.56 -17.33 -22.84
C THR A 6 -4.93 -16.16 -23.57
N LYS A 7 -5.15 -14.94 -23.08
CA LYS A 7 -4.43 -13.76 -23.57
C LYS A 7 -2.92 -14.03 -23.41
N PRO A 8 -2.10 -13.78 -24.45
CA PRO A 8 -0.66 -13.90 -24.31
C PRO A 8 -0.19 -12.95 -23.20
N GLN A 9 0.57 -13.50 -22.24
CA GLN A 9 1.13 -12.71 -21.16
C GLN A 9 2.15 -11.73 -21.77
N PRO A 10 2.04 -10.42 -21.49
CA PRO A 10 2.98 -9.44 -22.02
C PRO A 10 4.38 -9.78 -21.50
N LYS A 11 5.36 -9.85 -22.42
CA LYS A 11 6.77 -10.02 -22.03
C LYS A 11 7.25 -8.74 -21.33
N PRO A 12 7.92 -8.85 -20.18
CA PRO A 12 8.46 -7.68 -19.52
C PRO A 12 9.52 -6.97 -20.39
N PHE A 13 9.55 -5.64 -20.31
CA PHE A 13 10.60 -4.86 -20.97
C PHE A 13 11.95 -5.14 -20.31
N LYS A 14 12.94 -5.59 -21.10
CA LYS A 14 14.30 -5.93 -20.61
C LYS A 14 14.31 -6.91 -19.43
N ASP A 15 13.40 -7.88 -19.43
CA ASP A 15 13.25 -8.87 -18.35
C ASP A 15 13.05 -8.24 -16.96
N TRP A 16 12.53 -7.00 -16.92
CA TRP A 16 12.31 -6.28 -15.67
C TRP A 16 11.08 -6.84 -14.93
N PRO A 17 11.19 -7.18 -13.63
CA PRO A 17 10.08 -7.74 -12.85
C PRO A 17 9.11 -6.62 -12.40
N ASN A 18 8.36 -6.05 -13.35
CA ASN A 18 7.44 -4.94 -13.09
C ASN A 18 6.34 -5.30 -12.09
N ASP A 19 5.91 -6.56 -12.11
CA ASP A 19 4.90 -7.15 -11.24
C ASP A 19 5.37 -7.25 -9.78
N ALA A 20 6.65 -7.52 -9.54
CA ALA A 20 7.21 -7.60 -8.20
C ALA A 20 7.06 -6.28 -7.41
N ALA A 21 7.00 -5.13 -8.10
CA ALA A 21 6.76 -3.83 -7.46
C ALA A 21 5.37 -3.73 -6.81
N PHE A 22 4.41 -4.58 -7.19
CA PHE A 22 3.06 -4.63 -6.63
C PHE A 22 2.87 -5.74 -5.59
N GLU A 23 3.92 -6.51 -5.29
CA GLU A 23 3.91 -7.63 -4.34
C GLU A 23 4.88 -7.41 -3.17
N THR A 24 4.89 -6.21 -2.60
CA THR A 24 5.64 -5.94 -1.38
C THR A 24 4.89 -6.52 -0.18
N THR A 25 5.22 -7.76 0.20
CA THR A 25 4.52 -8.47 1.28
C THR A 25 5.07 -8.19 2.68
N ALA A 26 6.33 -7.74 2.77
CA ALA A 26 7.04 -7.56 4.03
C ALA A 26 7.25 -6.08 4.39
N GLU A 27 7.02 -5.78 5.66
CA GLU A 27 7.46 -4.52 6.28
C GLU A 27 8.90 -4.65 6.77
N GLN A 28 9.64 -3.55 6.71
CA GLN A 28 10.93 -3.42 7.37
C GLN A 28 10.73 -2.63 8.66
N ARG A 29 10.27 -3.28 9.73
CA ARG A 29 9.91 -2.59 10.99
C ARG A 29 11.14 -2.04 11.73
N GLU A 30 12.27 -2.72 11.60
CA GLU A 30 13.54 -2.30 12.18
C GLU A 30 14.28 -1.30 11.28
N HIS A 31 14.98 -0.39 11.93
CA HIS A 31 15.84 0.59 11.26
C HIS A 31 17.08 -0.08 10.69
N ILE A 32 17.15 -0.20 9.36
CA ILE A 32 18.33 -0.75 8.68
C ILE A 32 19.17 0.36 8.07
N LYS A 33 20.50 0.22 8.16
CA LYS A 33 21.43 1.12 7.49
C LYS A 33 21.49 0.74 6.01
N LEU A 34 21.28 1.72 5.13
CA LEU A 34 21.43 1.51 3.69
C LEU A 34 22.87 1.80 3.24
N PRO A 35 23.42 1.04 2.28
CA PRO A 35 24.67 1.39 1.61
C PRO A 35 24.48 2.68 0.81
N VAL A 36 25.48 3.56 0.87
CA VAL A 36 25.48 4.84 0.16
C VAL A 36 26.60 4.81 -0.87
N MET A 37 26.25 5.10 -2.13
CA MET A 37 27.22 5.35 -3.20
C MET A 37 27.38 6.87 -3.36
N GLY A 38 28.62 7.37 -3.30
CA GLY A 38 28.90 8.80 -3.21
C GLY A 38 28.69 9.35 -1.80
N SER A 39 28.26 10.62 -1.68
CA SER A 39 28.06 11.27 -0.38
C SER A 39 26.88 12.24 -0.40
N PHE A 40 25.98 12.10 0.57
CA PHE A 40 24.95 13.10 0.85
C PHE A 40 25.50 14.20 1.75
N PRO A 41 25.39 15.49 1.37
CA PRO A 41 25.84 16.59 2.22
C PRO A 41 24.96 16.74 3.46
N PRO A 42 25.47 17.31 4.57
CA PRO A 42 24.69 17.50 5.80
C PRO A 42 23.44 18.37 5.62
N HIS A 43 23.45 19.26 4.62
CA HIS A 43 22.33 20.14 4.28
C HIS A 43 21.04 19.41 3.86
N VAL A 44 21.13 18.14 3.43
CA VAL A 44 19.95 17.33 3.09
C VAL A 44 19.53 16.38 4.22
N ALA A 45 20.09 16.56 5.42
CA ALA A 45 19.67 15.82 6.60
C ALA A 45 18.17 16.04 6.87
N GLY A 46 17.45 14.96 7.14
CA GLY A 46 16.01 15.00 7.28
C GLY A 46 15.38 13.62 7.09
N VAL A 47 14.04 13.61 6.96
CA VAL A 47 13.27 12.40 6.75
C VAL A 47 12.42 12.54 5.50
N LEU A 48 12.58 11.62 4.56
CA LEU A 48 11.70 11.47 3.40
C LEU A 48 10.71 10.34 3.68
N TYR A 49 9.42 10.69 3.67
CA TYR A 49 8.33 9.73 3.65
C TYR A 49 7.86 9.52 2.22
N ARG A 50 7.70 8.26 1.83
CA ARG A 50 7.07 7.84 0.58
C ARG A 50 5.93 6.92 0.92
N THR A 51 4.75 7.20 0.38
CA THR A 51 3.54 6.41 0.59
C THR A 51 3.05 5.86 -0.75
N GLY A 52 2.35 4.73 -0.71
CA GLY A 52 1.74 4.14 -1.89
C GLY A 52 1.19 2.74 -1.66
N PRO A 53 0.49 2.19 -2.66
CA PRO A 53 0.03 0.81 -2.64
C PRO A 53 1.23 -0.15 -2.69
N ALA A 54 1.23 -1.16 -1.82
CA ALA A 54 2.37 -2.08 -1.67
C ALA A 54 2.05 -3.53 -2.01
N SER A 55 0.88 -4.03 -1.59
CA SER A 55 0.43 -5.39 -1.89
C SER A 55 -1.05 -5.40 -2.23
N TYR A 56 -1.45 -6.29 -3.14
CA TYR A 56 -2.85 -6.46 -3.53
C TYR A 56 -3.49 -7.73 -2.95
N LYS A 57 -2.72 -8.56 -2.23
CA LYS A 57 -3.16 -9.82 -1.62
C LYS A 57 -3.22 -9.70 -0.10
N VAL A 58 -4.18 -10.37 0.52
CA VAL A 58 -4.23 -10.52 1.97
C VAL A 58 -3.52 -11.80 2.39
N PRO A 59 -2.45 -11.75 3.21
CA PRO A 59 -1.78 -12.95 3.69
C PRO A 59 -2.74 -13.89 4.43
N GLY A 60 -2.68 -15.19 4.10
CA GLY A 60 -3.55 -16.20 4.71
C GLY A 60 -5.01 -16.17 4.24
N SER A 61 -5.31 -15.50 3.12
CA SER A 61 -6.63 -15.46 2.48
C SER A 61 -6.51 -15.61 0.96
N ASN A 62 -7.60 -16.01 0.31
CA ASN A 62 -7.74 -16.00 -1.15
C ASN A 62 -8.18 -14.63 -1.69
N TYR A 63 -8.35 -13.64 -0.81
CA TYR A 63 -8.76 -12.30 -1.19
C TYR A 63 -7.63 -11.55 -1.92
N GLN A 64 -7.98 -10.95 -3.06
CA GLN A 64 -7.09 -10.10 -3.84
C GLN A 64 -7.83 -8.91 -4.44
N LEU A 65 -7.13 -7.79 -4.54
CA LEU A 65 -7.59 -6.59 -5.21
C LEU A 65 -7.37 -6.69 -6.71
N HIS A 66 -8.15 -5.92 -7.48
CA HIS A 66 -8.18 -6.00 -8.94
C HIS A 66 -7.56 -4.80 -9.66
N HIS A 67 -7.11 -3.79 -8.91
CA HIS A 67 -6.50 -2.60 -9.47
C HIS A 67 -5.33 -2.14 -8.60
N TRP A 68 -4.24 -1.71 -9.24
CA TRP A 68 -3.00 -1.31 -8.56
C TRP A 68 -3.17 -0.15 -7.55
N PHE A 69 -4.09 0.78 -7.79
CA PHE A 69 -4.39 1.88 -6.85
C PHE A 69 -5.17 1.43 -5.61
N ASP A 70 -5.70 0.21 -5.62
CA ASP A 70 -6.40 -0.32 -4.45
C ASP A 70 -5.47 -1.01 -3.47
N GLY A 71 -4.21 -1.26 -3.85
CA GLY A 71 -3.25 -2.00 -3.03
C GLY A 71 -3.15 -1.45 -1.60
N PHE A 72 -2.97 -2.35 -0.63
CA PHE A 72 -2.82 -2.01 0.77
C PHE A 72 -1.64 -1.06 0.96
N THR A 73 -1.91 0.10 1.56
CA THR A 73 -0.94 1.19 1.69
C THR A 73 0.22 0.81 2.60
N GLN A 74 1.43 1.10 2.15
CA GLN A 74 2.65 1.04 2.96
C GLN A 74 3.38 2.38 2.91
N LEU A 75 3.88 2.76 4.07
CA LEU A 75 4.75 3.91 4.27
C LEU A 75 6.20 3.46 4.29
N HIS A 76 7.03 4.15 3.53
CA HIS A 76 8.47 3.99 3.48
C HIS A 76 9.13 5.25 4.06
N ARG A 77 10.10 5.06 4.94
CA ARG A 77 10.79 6.14 5.64
C ARG A 77 12.29 6.03 5.37
N PHE A 78 12.85 7.11 4.82
CA PHE A 78 14.29 7.27 4.62
C PHE A 78 14.77 8.42 5.49
N GLN A 79 15.64 8.14 6.45
CA GLN A 79 16.21 9.14 7.34
C GLN A 79 17.69 9.36 7.00
N LEU A 80 18.03 10.60 6.65
CA LEU A 80 19.40 11.04 6.43
C LEU A 80 19.90 11.67 7.73
N VAL A 81 20.88 11.03 8.37
CA VAL A 81 21.46 11.46 9.65
C VAL A 81 22.86 12.00 9.39
N PRO A 82 23.14 13.29 9.71
CA PRO A 82 24.47 13.86 9.52
C PRO A 82 25.49 13.14 10.42
N GLN A 83 26.72 13.01 9.94
CA GLN A 83 27.83 12.37 10.62
C GLN A 83 28.97 13.38 10.81
N PRO A 84 29.84 13.21 11.82
CA PRO A 84 31.01 14.06 12.02
C PRO A 84 31.96 14.13 10.81
N SER A 85 31.93 13.13 9.92
CA SER A 85 32.68 13.11 8.66
C SER A 85 32.24 14.15 7.62
N GLY A 86 31.19 14.93 7.88
CA GLY A 86 30.65 15.90 6.93
C GLY A 86 29.75 15.26 5.85
N SER A 87 29.22 14.07 6.10
CA SER A 87 28.28 13.36 5.20
C SER A 87 27.10 12.78 5.98
N CYS A 88 26.05 12.32 5.29
CA CYS A 88 24.91 11.65 5.94
C CYS A 88 24.98 10.13 5.81
N LYS A 89 24.64 9.42 6.89
CA LYS A 89 24.22 8.01 6.82
C LYS A 89 22.73 7.94 6.50
N VAL A 90 22.30 6.89 5.78
CA VAL A 90 20.90 6.66 5.45
C VAL A 90 20.37 5.47 6.25
N VAL A 91 19.23 5.67 6.90
CA VAL A 91 18.50 4.64 7.64
C VAL A 91 17.12 4.47 7.01
N TYR A 92 16.69 3.23 6.85
CA TYR A 92 15.40 2.89 6.25
C TYR A 92 14.55 2.01 7.18
N ASN A 93 13.24 2.24 7.13
CA ASN A 93 12.23 1.35 7.67
C ASN A 93 10.91 1.54 6.91
N SER A 94 10.00 0.58 6.98
CA SER A 94 8.65 0.68 6.40
C SER A 94 7.59 0.07 7.31
N ARG A 95 6.37 0.59 7.19
CA ARG A 95 5.19 0.13 7.94
C ARG A 95 3.92 0.25 7.11
N ARG A 96 3.00 -0.68 7.24
CA ARG A 96 1.62 -0.57 6.75
C ARG A 96 0.80 0.27 7.72
N GLN A 97 -0.23 0.91 7.19
CA GLN A 97 -1.19 1.70 7.97
C GLN A 97 -2.60 1.10 7.94
N VAL A 98 -2.71 -0.13 7.44
CA VAL A 98 -3.99 -0.80 7.14
C VAL A 98 -4.05 -2.22 7.71
N ASP A 99 -3.33 -2.48 8.80
CA ASP A 99 -3.26 -3.82 9.41
C ASP A 99 -4.65 -4.27 9.90
N ALA A 100 -5.44 -3.37 10.52
CA ALA A 100 -6.82 -3.67 10.93
C ALA A 100 -7.73 -4.01 9.73
N LEU A 101 -7.64 -3.22 8.65
CA LEU A 101 -8.38 -3.50 7.40
C LEU A 101 -7.99 -4.84 6.78
N ILE A 102 -6.69 -5.14 6.70
CA ILE A 102 -6.19 -6.42 6.20
C ILE A 102 -6.77 -7.57 7.02
N GLU A 103 -6.82 -7.42 8.35
CA GLU A 103 -7.37 -8.42 9.25
C GLU A 103 -8.89 -8.58 9.10
N GLU A 104 -9.64 -7.49 8.91
CA GLU A 104 -11.08 -7.57 8.62
C GLU A 104 -11.33 -8.29 7.30
N VAL A 105 -10.60 -7.96 6.25
CA VAL A 105 -10.70 -8.61 4.94
C VAL A 105 -10.30 -10.09 5.04
N ARG A 106 -9.30 -10.41 5.86
CA ARG A 106 -8.91 -11.81 6.12
C ARG A 106 -10.04 -12.60 6.77
N LYS A 107 -10.77 -12.01 7.72
CA LYS A 107 -11.91 -12.64 8.42
C LYS A 107 -13.16 -12.76 7.56
N THR A 108 -13.48 -11.71 6.81
CA THR A 108 -14.76 -11.61 6.08
C THR A 108 -14.67 -12.09 4.63
N GLY A 109 -13.46 -12.12 4.06
CA GLY A 109 -13.24 -12.42 2.65
C GLY A 109 -13.71 -11.31 1.70
N THR A 110 -14.05 -10.13 2.22
CA THR A 110 -14.56 -9.01 1.42
C THR A 110 -14.00 -7.68 1.92
N LEU A 111 -13.79 -6.73 1.01
CA LEU A 111 -13.49 -5.34 1.36
C LEU A 111 -14.75 -4.51 1.21
N ARG A 112 -15.14 -3.81 2.28
CA ARG A 112 -16.24 -2.84 2.26
C ARG A 112 -15.71 -1.48 1.80
N GLY A 113 -16.55 -0.73 1.11
CA GLY A 113 -16.18 0.58 0.57
C GLY A 113 -16.18 0.62 -0.95
N MET A 114 -15.69 1.73 -1.48
CA MET A 114 -15.50 1.95 -2.92
C MET A 114 -14.02 1.84 -3.25
N THR A 115 -13.69 1.03 -4.25
CA THR A 115 -12.32 0.91 -4.79
C THR A 115 -12.29 1.17 -6.30
N PHE A 116 -11.11 1.40 -6.86
CA PHE A 116 -10.93 1.62 -8.31
C PHE A 116 -11.21 0.36 -9.14
N GLY A 117 -10.83 -0.81 -8.64
CA GLY A 117 -10.97 -2.11 -9.31
C GLY A 117 -12.22 -2.89 -8.95
N GLN A 118 -13.06 -2.38 -8.06
CA GLN A 118 -14.25 -3.09 -7.60
C GLN A 118 -15.20 -3.30 -8.76
N LYS A 119 -15.40 -4.57 -9.12
CA LYS A 119 -16.46 -4.98 -10.05
C LYS A 119 -17.79 -4.71 -9.35
N ARG A 120 -18.39 -3.55 -9.63
CA ARG A 120 -19.67 -3.13 -9.04
C ARG A 120 -20.71 -4.22 -9.22
N ASP A 121 -21.39 -4.56 -8.14
CA ASP A 121 -22.55 -5.44 -8.17
C ASP A 121 -23.61 -4.85 -9.12
N PRO A 122 -24.02 -5.57 -10.19
CA PRO A 122 -25.06 -5.12 -11.11
C PRO A 122 -26.36 -4.68 -10.43
N CYS A 123 -26.72 -5.32 -9.31
CA CYS A 123 -27.95 -5.02 -8.57
C CYS A 123 -27.84 -3.72 -7.74
N ALA A 124 -26.64 -3.38 -7.26
CA ALA A 124 -26.42 -2.14 -6.51
C ALA A 124 -26.57 -0.90 -7.42
N ASN A 125 -26.16 -0.99 -8.69
CA ASN A 125 -26.27 0.13 -9.65
C ASN A 125 -27.72 0.48 -10.02
N PHE A 126 -28.64 -0.50 -10.02
CA PHE A 126 -30.00 -0.27 -10.50
C PHE A 126 -30.85 0.50 -9.47
N PHE A 127 -30.64 0.26 -8.17
CA PHE A 127 -31.43 0.87 -7.09
C PHE A 127 -30.73 2.03 -6.36
N GLN A 128 -29.41 2.22 -6.54
CA GLN A 128 -28.72 3.35 -5.90
C GLN A 128 -29.18 4.72 -6.41
N LYS A 129 -29.64 4.83 -7.67
CA LYS A 129 -30.16 6.09 -8.23
C LYS A 129 -31.44 6.59 -7.58
N VAL A 130 -32.11 5.76 -6.77
CA VAL A 130 -33.36 6.11 -6.05
C VAL A 130 -33.07 6.50 -4.59
N LYS A 131 -31.83 6.29 -4.10
CA LYS A 131 -31.45 6.73 -2.76
C LYS A 131 -31.02 8.20 -2.80
N ALA A 132 -31.76 9.06 -2.11
CA ALA A 132 -31.37 10.45 -1.85
C ALA A 132 -30.37 10.59 -0.68
N VAL A 133 -29.95 9.47 -0.09
CA VAL A 133 -29.06 9.43 1.07
C VAL A 133 -27.70 8.90 0.63
N PHE A 134 -26.67 9.72 0.84
CA PHE A 134 -25.28 9.33 0.71
C PHE A 134 -24.80 8.77 2.05
N GLU A 135 -24.54 7.47 2.11
CA GLU A 135 -23.89 6.83 3.25
C GLU A 135 -22.44 6.52 2.88
N THR A 136 -21.51 6.92 3.74
CA THR A 136 -20.11 6.54 3.60
C THR A 136 -19.94 5.08 3.99
N HIS A 137 -19.51 4.24 3.05
CA HIS A 137 -19.22 2.82 3.31
C HIS A 137 -17.87 2.56 4.00
N PHE A 138 -17.25 3.59 4.59
CA PHE A 138 -15.96 3.51 5.26
C PHE A 138 -16.14 3.73 6.76
N GLU A 139 -15.50 2.92 7.59
CA GLU A 139 -15.39 3.16 9.02
C GLU A 139 -14.33 4.26 9.24
N THR A 140 -14.76 5.48 9.54
CA THR A 140 -13.87 6.65 9.68
C THR A 140 -13.38 6.90 11.11
N THR A 141 -13.90 6.13 12.08
CA THR A 141 -13.51 6.22 13.50
C THR A 141 -12.13 5.60 13.76
N ASN A 142 -11.77 4.55 13.03
CA ASN A 142 -10.44 3.94 13.08
C ASN A 142 -9.69 4.20 11.77
N PRO A 143 -8.62 5.02 11.78
CA PRO A 143 -7.82 5.29 10.59
C PRO A 143 -7.25 4.03 9.92
N GLU A 144 -6.97 2.97 10.68
CA GLU A 144 -6.43 1.71 10.14
C GLU A 144 -7.44 0.91 9.31
N MET A 145 -8.72 1.30 9.34
CA MET A 145 -9.81 0.70 8.56
C MET A 145 -9.97 1.35 7.19
N VAL A 146 -9.22 2.42 6.89
CA VAL A 146 -9.34 3.15 5.63
C VAL A 146 -8.01 3.12 4.88
N ASN A 147 -8.02 2.57 3.65
CA ASN A 147 -6.83 2.49 2.81
C ASN A 147 -6.52 3.83 2.12
N VAL A 148 -6.00 4.81 2.88
CA VAL A 148 -5.66 6.15 2.37
C VAL A 148 -4.16 6.28 2.14
N GLY A 149 -3.73 6.04 0.89
CA GLY A 149 -2.32 6.10 0.47
C GLY A 149 -1.67 7.48 0.42
N VAL A 150 -2.33 8.54 0.90
CA VAL A 150 -1.86 9.94 0.81
C VAL A 150 -1.67 10.60 2.17
N THR A 151 -2.12 9.98 3.26
CA THR A 151 -2.02 10.52 4.61
C THR A 151 -1.01 9.72 5.40
N VAL A 152 -0.17 10.40 6.18
CA VAL A 152 0.75 9.75 7.10
C VAL A 152 0.19 9.88 8.51
N HIS A 153 -0.28 8.77 9.08
CA HIS A 153 -0.64 8.72 10.48
C HIS A 153 0.62 8.55 11.33
N ALA A 154 0.80 9.44 12.30
CA ALA A 154 1.81 9.28 13.33
C ALA A 154 1.35 8.16 14.28
N ASN A 155 1.80 6.94 14.03
CA ASN A 155 1.66 5.87 15.03
C ASN A 155 2.59 6.21 16.20
N ASN A 156 2.19 5.92 17.44
CA ASN A 156 3.07 6.08 18.59
C ASN A 156 4.28 5.16 18.40
N TRP A 157 5.43 5.72 18.02
CA TRP A 157 6.67 5.02 17.67
C TRP A 157 7.40 4.41 18.89
N GLN A 158 6.68 4.06 19.95
CA GLN A 158 7.26 3.42 21.13
C GLN A 158 7.29 1.90 20.91
N ALA A 159 8.48 1.40 20.56
CA ALA A 159 8.93 0.05 20.86
C ALA A 159 10.18 0.18 21.73
#